data_AF-A0A9D1HJV8-F1
#
_entry.id   AF-A0A9D1HJV8-F1
#
_cell.length_a   1.000
_cell.length_b   1.000
_cell.length_c   1.000
_cell.angle_alpha   90.00
_cell.angle_beta   90.00
_cell.angle_gamma   90.00
#
_symmetry.space_group_name_H-M   'P 1'
#
loop_
_entity.id
_entity.type
_entity.pdbx_description
1 polymer ?
#
loop_
_entity_poly.entity_id
_entity_poly.type
_entity_poly.pdbx_seq_one_letter_code
_entity_poly.pdbx_strand_id
1 'polypeptide(L)'
;MDKSVRHSFKWVFIWMFCAMLVAVGIYLFVDPTYALEFVGCYLLEFSLSMDNVFVFLSIFASFGVPEPYQHRCLAYGIIGAVVMRFLFILLGATIVHSFSWVLYIFGFILIYSGVKMFREHGSEEPKSPHDNPVLKVLNRILPVTRDFSGNHFFTREHGRLMMTPLFAVLIVIESSDIMFAIDSVPAAFSVSSNMYVIYAANIFAILGLRQLFFVIEHMQNRFCFMKYGVAAILTFTGIKLALLIFNVHISIPVSIGFILAMLFISIVSSLIYTRKR
;
A
#
# COMPACT_ATOMS: atom_id res chain seq x y z
N MET A 1 22.34 14.64 -1.13
CA MET A 1 21.10 14.00 -1.62
C MET A 1 21.19 13.96 -3.13
N ASP A 2 21.09 12.78 -3.73
CA ASP A 2 21.19 12.61 -5.19
C ASP A 2 20.10 13.43 -5.91
N LYS A 3 20.38 13.92 -7.12
CA LYS A 3 19.43 14.73 -7.92
C LYS A 3 18.13 13.95 -8.18
N SER A 4 18.23 12.63 -8.34
CA SER A 4 17.09 11.71 -8.48
C SER A 4 16.17 11.72 -7.25
N VAL A 5 16.73 11.59 -6.05
CA VAL A 5 15.95 11.57 -4.79
C VAL A 5 15.24 12.91 -4.55
N ARG A 6 15.92 14.03 -4.78
CA ARG A 6 15.31 15.36 -4.64
C ARG A 6 14.16 15.57 -5.63
N HIS A 7 14.27 15.00 -6.83
CA HIS A 7 13.20 15.03 -7.81
C HIS A 7 12.00 14.18 -7.36
N SER A 8 12.22 12.96 -6.87
CA SER A 8 11.15 12.09 -6.38
C SER A 8 10.38 12.70 -5.19
N PHE A 9 11.07 13.35 -4.24
CA PHE A 9 10.39 14.09 -3.17
C PHE A 9 9.49 15.20 -3.69
N LYS A 10 9.96 15.99 -4.66
CA LYS A 10 9.13 17.06 -5.26
C LYS A 10 7.84 16.50 -5.81
N TRP A 11 7.89 15.36 -6.50
CA TRP A 11 6.70 14.73 -7.04
C TRP A 11 5.76 14.18 -5.96
N VAL A 12 6.28 13.58 -4.89
CA VAL A 12 5.45 13.17 -3.75
C VAL A 12 4.73 14.38 -3.17
N PHE A 13 5.43 15.51 -2.96
CA PHE A 13 4.82 16.75 -2.48
C PHE A 13 3.77 17.31 -3.44
N ILE A 14 4.01 17.24 -4.76
CA ILE A 14 3.03 17.67 -5.76
C ILE A 14 1.75 16.83 -5.66
N TRP A 15 1.86 15.50 -5.56
CA TRP A 15 0.69 14.64 -5.40
C TRP A 15 -0.05 14.87 -4.08
N MET A 16 0.68 15.05 -2.99
CA MET A 16 0.08 15.45 -1.70
C MET A 16 -0.64 16.79 -1.81
N PHE A 17 -0.04 17.78 -2.47
CA PHE A 17 -0.66 19.09 -2.67
C PHE A 17 -1.93 18.98 -3.52
N CYS A 18 -1.91 18.21 -4.61
CA CYS A 18 -3.11 17.94 -5.41
C CYS A 18 -4.22 17.28 -4.59
N ALA A 19 -3.89 16.29 -3.75
CA ALA A 19 -4.87 15.68 -2.84
C ALA A 19 -5.45 16.69 -1.85
N MET A 20 -4.63 17.60 -1.31
CA MET A 20 -5.11 18.65 -0.40
C MET A 20 -5.98 19.68 -1.12
N LEU A 21 -5.68 20.04 -2.38
CA LEU A 21 -6.56 20.89 -3.18
C LEU A 21 -7.94 20.25 -3.39
N VAL A 22 -7.97 18.92 -3.61
CA VAL A 22 -9.23 18.17 -3.72
C VAL A 22 -9.97 18.18 -2.38
N ALA A 23 -9.28 17.98 -1.26
CA ALA A 23 -9.90 18.08 0.06
C ALA A 23 -10.52 19.48 0.30
N VAL A 24 -9.83 20.55 -0.08
CA VAL A 24 -10.36 21.92 -0.01
C VAL A 24 -11.56 22.09 -0.95
N GLY A 25 -11.51 21.53 -2.15
CA GLY A 25 -12.65 21.51 -3.08
C GLY A 25 -13.88 20.80 -2.48
N ILE A 26 -13.69 19.64 -1.87
CA ILE A 26 -14.76 18.90 -1.18
C ILE A 26 -15.32 19.73 -0.02
N TYR A 27 -14.44 20.40 0.74
CA TYR A 27 -14.85 21.24 1.88
C TYR A 27 -15.72 22.42 1.44
N LEU A 28 -15.35 23.09 0.35
CA LEU A 28 -16.03 24.29 -0.13
C LEU A 28 -17.30 24.00 -0.94
N PHE A 29 -17.33 22.92 -1.71
CA PHE A 29 -18.38 22.64 -2.70
C PHE A 29 -19.27 21.44 -2.39
N VAL A 30 -18.89 20.56 -1.45
CA VAL A 30 -19.64 19.32 -1.15
C VAL A 30 -20.07 19.29 0.31
N ASP A 31 -19.17 18.93 1.23
CA ASP A 31 -19.45 18.90 2.67
C ASP A 31 -18.12 18.87 3.47
N PRO A 32 -17.99 19.67 4.55
CA PRO A 32 -16.82 19.64 5.43
C PRO A 32 -16.50 18.26 6.04
N THR A 33 -17.52 17.45 6.33
CA THR A 33 -17.36 16.10 6.88
C THR A 33 -16.70 15.18 5.87
N TYR A 34 -17.16 15.20 4.61
CA TYR A 34 -16.55 14.41 3.53
C TYR A 34 -15.12 14.87 3.22
N ALA A 35 -14.79 16.15 3.42
CA ALA A 35 -13.42 16.62 3.30
C ALA A 35 -12.51 16.04 4.39
N LEU A 36 -12.98 15.99 5.64
CA LEU A 36 -12.24 15.37 6.75
C LEU A 36 -12.10 13.86 6.55
N GLU A 37 -13.17 13.19 6.13
CA GLU A 37 -13.15 11.78 5.75
C GLU A 37 -12.14 11.50 4.63
N PHE A 38 -12.15 12.34 3.58
CA PHE A 38 -11.20 12.24 2.48
C PHE A 38 -9.75 12.36 2.97
N VAL A 39 -9.45 13.37 3.79
CA VAL A 39 -8.09 13.56 4.35
C VAL A 39 -7.70 12.37 5.22
N GLY A 40 -8.62 11.89 6.06
CA GLY A 40 -8.39 10.71 6.91
C GLY A 40 -8.10 9.46 6.08
N CYS A 41 -8.94 9.14 5.10
CA CYS A 41 -8.73 8.02 4.19
C CYS A 41 -7.42 8.18 3.40
N TYR A 42 -7.14 9.37 2.89
CA TYR A 42 -5.94 9.64 2.10
C TYR A 42 -4.67 9.41 2.92
N LEU A 43 -4.61 9.96 4.14
CA LEU A 43 -3.45 9.77 5.02
C LEU A 43 -3.28 8.32 5.44
N LEU A 44 -4.38 7.62 5.73
CA LEU A 44 -4.35 6.20 6.08
C LEU A 44 -3.80 5.38 4.91
N GLU A 45 -4.34 5.57 3.71
CA GLU A 45 -3.90 4.87 2.50
C GLU A 45 -2.47 5.21 2.10
N PHE A 46 -2.07 6.48 2.22
CA PHE A 46 -0.71 6.91 1.96
C PHE A 46 0.29 6.28 2.94
N SER A 47 -0.11 6.11 4.21
CA SER A 47 0.69 5.44 5.23
C SER A 47 0.87 3.95 4.91
N LEU A 48 -0.24 3.25 4.63
CA LEU A 48 -0.22 1.82 4.32
C LEU A 48 0.53 1.54 3.00
N SER A 49 0.43 2.44 2.04
CA SER A 49 1.16 2.36 0.76
C SER A 49 2.68 2.29 0.93
N MET A 50 3.25 2.79 2.05
CA MET A 50 4.68 2.64 2.33
C MET A 50 5.06 1.18 2.58
N ASP A 51 4.21 0.40 3.24
CA ASP A 51 4.45 -1.03 3.43
C ASP A 51 4.37 -1.80 2.11
N ASN A 52 3.42 -1.42 1.24
CA ASN A 52 3.30 -1.96 -0.11
C ASN A 52 4.60 -1.77 -0.90
N VAL A 53 5.21 -0.59 -0.81
CA VAL A 53 6.50 -0.31 -1.48
C VAL A 53 7.62 -1.20 -0.96
N PHE A 54 7.71 -1.46 0.35
CA PHE A 54 8.73 -2.37 0.89
C PHE A 54 8.57 -3.78 0.35
N VAL A 55 7.34 -4.28 0.25
CA VAL A 55 7.08 -5.61 -0.34
C VAL A 55 7.42 -5.63 -1.83
N PHE A 56 7.14 -4.55 -2.57
CA PHE A 56 7.56 -4.46 -3.98
C PHE A 56 9.08 -4.49 -4.14
N LEU A 57 9.82 -3.77 -3.30
CA LEU A 57 11.28 -3.81 -3.27
C LEU A 57 11.81 -5.21 -2.96
N SER A 58 11.23 -5.89 -1.97
CA SER A 58 11.58 -7.27 -1.63
C SER A 58 11.30 -8.22 -2.81
N ILE A 59 10.16 -8.08 -3.49
CA ILE A 59 9.84 -8.87 -4.70
C ILE A 59 10.86 -8.60 -5.80
N PHE A 60 11.17 -7.33 -6.13
CA PHE A 60 12.14 -7.04 -7.17
C PHE A 60 13.55 -7.55 -6.83
N ALA A 61 13.97 -7.42 -5.58
CA ALA A 61 15.25 -7.94 -5.09
C ALA A 61 15.31 -9.48 -5.16
N SER A 62 14.25 -10.15 -4.69
CA SER A 62 14.11 -11.61 -4.77
C SER A 62 14.23 -12.09 -6.22
N PHE A 63 13.52 -11.47 -7.15
CA PHE A 63 13.53 -11.88 -8.55
C PHE A 63 14.71 -11.36 -9.37
N GLY A 64 15.59 -10.54 -8.77
CA GLY A 64 16.72 -9.94 -9.45
C GLY A 64 16.32 -9.02 -10.61
N VAL A 65 15.22 -8.28 -10.48
CA VAL A 65 14.68 -7.44 -11.56
C VAL A 65 15.53 -6.18 -11.74
N PRO A 66 16.13 -5.94 -12.93
CA PRO A 66 16.90 -4.73 -13.18
C PRO A 66 16.04 -3.45 -13.09
N GLU A 67 16.61 -2.37 -12.58
CA GLU A 67 15.96 -1.06 -12.35
C GLU A 67 15.12 -0.55 -13.55
N PRO A 68 15.58 -0.62 -14.82
CA PRO A 68 14.80 -0.15 -15.98
C PRO A 68 13.44 -0.85 -16.13
N TYR A 69 13.36 -2.12 -15.73
CA TYR A 69 12.16 -2.94 -15.85
C TYR A 69 11.19 -2.77 -14.68
N GLN A 70 11.69 -2.36 -13.50
CA GLN A 70 10.85 -2.10 -12.32
C GLN A 70 9.85 -0.97 -12.60
N HIS A 71 10.27 0.10 -13.30
CA HIS A 71 9.39 1.20 -13.70
C HIS A 71 8.16 0.74 -14.48
N ARG A 72 8.37 -0.24 -15.36
CA ARG A 72 7.30 -0.76 -16.21
C ARG A 72 6.35 -1.64 -15.41
N CYS A 73 6.89 -2.54 -14.58
CA CYS A 73 6.06 -3.35 -13.67
C CYS A 73 5.21 -2.46 -12.77
N LEU A 74 5.77 -1.39 -12.21
CA LEU A 74 5.03 -0.44 -11.37
C LEU A 74 3.94 0.29 -12.15
N ALA A 75 4.18 0.67 -13.41
CA ALA A 75 3.17 1.36 -14.22
C ALA A 75 1.95 0.47 -14.49
N TYR A 76 2.15 -0.78 -14.89
CA TYR A 76 1.04 -1.73 -15.06
C TYR A 76 0.42 -2.13 -13.72
N GLY A 77 1.27 -2.30 -12.68
CA GLY A 77 0.87 -2.59 -11.32
C GLY A 77 -0.08 -1.55 -10.72
N ILE A 78 0.18 -0.26 -10.96
CA ILE A 78 -0.70 0.82 -10.51
C ILE A 78 -2.07 0.75 -11.19
N ILE A 79 -2.12 0.44 -12.48
CA ILE A 79 -3.39 0.32 -13.21
C ILE A 79 -4.20 -0.86 -12.65
N GLY A 80 -3.55 -2.01 -12.45
CA GLY A 80 -4.19 -3.17 -11.85
C GLY A 80 -4.66 -2.90 -10.41
N ALA A 81 -3.81 -2.31 -9.58
CA ALA A 81 -4.15 -1.92 -8.20
C ALA A 81 -5.36 -0.99 -8.12
N VAL A 82 -5.46 0.03 -8.99
CA VAL A 82 -6.62 0.95 -9.02
C VAL A 82 -7.91 0.19 -9.37
N VAL A 83 -7.85 -0.75 -10.31
CA VAL A 83 -9.02 -1.58 -10.70
C VAL A 83 -9.37 -2.57 -9.58
N MET A 84 -8.38 -3.28 -9.04
CA MET A 84 -8.61 -4.25 -7.98
C MET A 84 -9.16 -3.59 -6.72
N ARG A 85 -8.60 -2.45 -6.31
CA ARG A 85 -9.14 -1.71 -5.17
C ARG A 85 -10.53 -1.16 -5.41
N PHE A 86 -10.85 -0.71 -6.63
CA PHE A 86 -12.24 -0.37 -6.97
C PHE A 86 -13.19 -1.54 -6.70
N LEU A 87 -12.84 -2.74 -7.17
CA LEU A 87 -13.63 -3.95 -6.96
C LEU A 87 -13.73 -4.31 -5.47
N PHE A 88 -12.62 -4.26 -4.73
CA PHE A 88 -12.62 -4.55 -3.29
C PHE A 88 -13.42 -3.54 -2.47
N ILE A 89 -13.34 -2.25 -2.79
CA ILE A 89 -14.13 -1.19 -2.13
C ILE A 89 -15.61 -1.38 -2.44
N LEU A 90 -15.97 -1.69 -3.69
CA LEU A 90 -17.36 -1.94 -4.08
C LEU A 90 -17.95 -3.16 -3.35
N LEU A 91 -17.20 -4.28 -3.33
CA LEU A 91 -17.59 -5.48 -2.60
C LEU A 91 -17.68 -5.19 -1.10
N GLY A 92 -16.68 -4.52 -0.52
CA GLY A 92 -16.64 -4.14 0.88
C GLY A 92 -17.82 -3.23 1.27
N ALA A 93 -18.14 -2.23 0.45
CA ALA A 93 -19.26 -1.33 0.68
C ALA A 93 -20.59 -2.09 0.70
N THR A 94 -20.77 -3.02 -0.25
CA THR A 94 -21.97 -3.85 -0.34
C THR A 94 -22.12 -4.76 0.90
N ILE A 95 -21.01 -5.34 1.35
CA ILE A 95 -20.99 -6.20 2.55
C ILE A 95 -21.28 -5.37 3.81
N VAL A 96 -20.61 -4.23 3.99
CA VAL A 96 -20.77 -3.37 5.18
C VAL A 96 -22.19 -2.80 5.26
N HIS A 97 -22.77 -2.39 4.13
CA HIS A 97 -24.15 -1.92 4.08
C HIS A 97 -25.16 -3.02 4.46
N SER A 98 -24.89 -4.27 4.09
CA SER A 98 -25.77 -5.41 4.39
C SER A 98 -25.56 -5.96 5.80
N PHE A 99 -24.34 -5.87 6.33
CA PHE A 99 -23.90 -6.52 7.55
C PHE A 99 -22.95 -5.63 8.35
N SER A 100 -23.51 -4.74 9.17
CA SER A 100 -22.72 -3.80 10.00
C SER A 100 -21.76 -4.50 10.98
N TRP A 101 -22.09 -5.71 11.43
CA TRP A 101 -21.23 -6.52 12.31
C TRP A 101 -19.91 -6.94 11.66
N VAL A 102 -19.78 -6.88 10.32
CA VAL A 102 -18.54 -7.17 9.59
C VAL A 102 -17.44 -6.17 9.96
N LEU A 103 -17.78 -4.94 10.35
CA LEU A 103 -16.81 -3.96 10.84
C LEU A 103 -16.03 -4.48 12.06
N TYR A 104 -16.62 -5.36 12.87
CA TYR A 104 -15.95 -5.97 14.01
C TYR A 104 -14.92 -7.01 13.60
N ILE A 105 -15.25 -7.84 12.60
CA ILE A 105 -14.29 -8.78 11.98
C ILE A 105 -13.12 -8.00 11.42
N PHE A 106 -13.43 -6.95 10.66
CA PHE A 106 -12.43 -6.04 10.11
C PHE A 106 -11.54 -5.46 11.20
N GLY A 107 -12.11 -4.99 12.31
CA GLY A 107 -11.33 -4.54 13.47
C GLY A 107 -10.35 -5.59 13.99
N PHE A 108 -10.80 -6.84 14.13
CA PHE A 108 -9.94 -7.94 14.57
C PHE A 108 -8.82 -8.27 13.56
N ILE A 109 -9.14 -8.30 12.27
CA ILE A 109 -8.16 -8.53 11.19
C ILE A 109 -7.06 -7.47 11.25
N LEU A 110 -7.42 -6.18 11.36
CA LEU A 110 -6.45 -5.09 11.39
C LEU A 110 -5.57 -5.13 12.65
N ILE A 111 -6.14 -5.45 13.82
CA ILE A 111 -5.35 -5.64 15.05
C ILE A 111 -4.35 -6.78 14.85
N TYR A 112 -4.80 -7.90 14.30
CA TYR A 112 -3.94 -9.05 14.03
C TYR A 112 -2.82 -8.70 13.06
N SER A 113 -3.13 -8.08 11.93
CA SER A 113 -2.13 -7.66 10.92
C SER A 113 -1.13 -6.67 11.50
N GLY A 114 -1.58 -5.68 12.28
CA GLY A 114 -0.71 -4.70 12.94
C GLY A 114 0.23 -5.36 13.97
N VAL A 115 -0.29 -6.22 14.84
CA VAL A 115 0.52 -6.95 15.84
C VAL A 115 1.50 -7.92 15.18
N LYS A 116 1.08 -8.60 14.10
CA LYS A 116 1.96 -9.48 13.33
C LYS A 116 3.13 -8.69 12.73
N MET A 117 2.85 -7.54 12.11
CA MET A 117 3.89 -6.69 11.53
C MET A 117 4.89 -6.16 12.56
N PHE A 118 4.45 -5.89 13.80
CA PHE A 118 5.35 -5.55 14.91
C PHE A 118 6.30 -6.69 15.31
N ARG A 119 5.83 -7.95 15.26
CA ARG A 119 6.59 -9.12 15.70
C ARG A 119 7.58 -9.64 14.66
N GLU A 120 7.25 -9.53 13.38
CA GLU A 120 8.05 -10.11 12.29
C GLU A 120 9.26 -9.25 11.88
N HIS A 121 9.40 -8.06 12.46
CA HIS A 121 10.46 -7.08 12.16
C HIS A 121 11.91 -7.47 12.46
N GLY A 122 12.14 -8.62 13.10
CA GLY A 122 13.47 -9.12 13.47
C GLY A 122 13.93 -10.37 12.74
N SER A 123 13.10 -10.93 11.86
CA SER A 123 13.25 -12.32 11.37
C SER A 123 13.06 -12.46 9.85
N GLU A 124 13.24 -11.38 9.09
CA GLU A 124 13.17 -11.46 7.63
C GLU A 124 14.53 -11.95 7.07
N GLU A 125 14.80 -13.25 7.20
CA GLU A 125 15.68 -13.88 6.21
C GLU A 125 15.00 -13.71 4.83
N PRO A 126 15.75 -13.33 3.77
CA PRO A 126 15.19 -13.21 2.45
C PRO A 126 14.73 -14.60 1.99
N LYS A 127 13.42 -14.88 2.14
CA LYS A 127 12.81 -16.11 1.64
C LYS A 127 13.13 -16.22 0.16
N SER A 128 13.76 -17.32 -0.23
CA SER A 128 14.16 -17.53 -1.61
C SER A 128 12.93 -17.40 -2.55
N PRO A 129 13.09 -16.80 -3.75
CA PRO A 129 11.97 -16.59 -4.68
C PRO A 129 11.26 -17.90 -5.04
N HIS A 130 12.03 -19.00 -5.07
CA HIS A 130 11.55 -20.34 -5.39
C HIS A 130 10.56 -20.93 -4.37
N ASP A 131 10.43 -20.33 -3.18
CA ASP A 131 9.47 -20.78 -2.17
C ASP A 131 8.14 -20.02 -2.18
N ASN A 132 7.97 -19.01 -3.05
CA ASN A 132 6.70 -18.30 -3.14
C ASN A 132 5.61 -19.23 -3.72
N PRO A 133 4.52 -19.53 -2.98
CA PRO A 133 3.45 -20.40 -3.44
C PRO A 133 2.80 -19.90 -4.75
N VAL A 134 2.76 -18.58 -4.96
CA VAL A 134 2.24 -17.98 -6.20
C VAL A 134 3.09 -18.44 -7.39
N LEU A 135 4.42 -18.47 -7.27
CA LEU A 135 5.31 -18.94 -8.33
C LEU A 135 5.23 -20.44 -8.57
N LYS A 136 5.04 -21.24 -7.51
CA LYS A 136 4.83 -22.69 -7.66
C LYS A 136 3.56 -22.98 -8.46
N VAL A 137 2.49 -22.22 -8.22
CA VAL A 137 1.25 -22.29 -9.01
C VAL A 137 1.46 -21.77 -10.43
N LEU A 138 2.15 -20.64 -10.60
CA LEU A 138 2.38 -20.02 -11.90
C LEU A 138 3.20 -20.90 -12.84
N ASN A 139 4.30 -21.48 -12.34
CA ASN A 139 5.15 -22.42 -13.08
C ASN A 139 4.42 -23.70 -13.50
N ARG A 140 3.29 -24.03 -12.84
CA ARG A 140 2.44 -25.18 -13.20
C ARG A 140 1.49 -24.85 -14.35
N ILE A 141 1.16 -23.57 -14.56
CA ILE A 141 0.25 -23.10 -15.61
C ILE A 141 1.02 -22.78 -16.89
N LEU A 142 2.09 -22.00 -16.80
CA LEU A 142 2.96 -21.66 -17.94
C LEU A 142 4.44 -21.61 -17.51
N PRO A 143 5.36 -22.27 -18.24
CA PRO A 143 6.78 -22.21 -17.94
C PRO A 143 7.36 -20.81 -18.16
N VAL A 144 8.23 -20.38 -17.24
CA VAL A 144 8.89 -19.07 -17.23
C VAL A 144 10.26 -19.16 -17.91
N THR A 145 10.61 -18.21 -18.78
CA THR A 145 11.95 -18.16 -19.40
C THR A 145 13.04 -17.81 -18.39
N ARG A 146 14.27 -18.27 -18.61
CA ARG A 146 15.39 -18.04 -17.68
C ARG A 146 15.96 -16.62 -17.76
N ASP A 147 15.86 -15.99 -18.92
CA ASP A 147 16.39 -14.66 -19.17
C ASP A 147 15.27 -13.61 -19.29
N PHE A 148 15.58 -12.38 -18.85
CA PHE A 148 14.83 -11.17 -19.18
C PHE A 148 15.04 -10.84 -20.66
N SER A 149 14.47 -11.66 -21.56
CA SER A 149 14.58 -11.51 -23.01
C SER A 149 13.66 -10.39 -23.54
N GLY A 150 14.06 -9.15 -23.28
CA GLY A 150 13.49 -7.95 -23.88
C GLY A 150 12.19 -7.44 -23.26
N ASN A 151 11.56 -6.50 -23.98
CA ASN A 151 10.43 -5.67 -23.52
C ASN A 151 9.04 -6.34 -23.66
N HIS A 152 8.94 -7.66 -23.76
CA HIS A 152 7.67 -8.34 -24.01
C HIS A 152 7.26 -9.19 -22.81
N PHE A 153 5.98 -9.16 -22.40
CA PHE A 153 5.50 -9.98 -21.28
C PHE A 153 5.40 -11.47 -21.62
N PHE A 154 5.24 -11.77 -22.90
CA PHE A 154 5.22 -13.11 -23.46
C PHE A 154 6.30 -13.22 -24.53
N THR A 155 6.98 -14.36 -24.55
CA THR A 155 7.90 -14.71 -25.62
C THR A 155 7.59 -16.11 -26.12
N ARG A 156 7.93 -16.40 -27.37
CA ARG A 156 7.85 -17.76 -27.91
C ARG A 156 9.26 -18.33 -27.97
N GLU A 157 9.55 -19.29 -27.10
CA GLU A 157 10.75 -20.11 -27.18
C GLU A 157 10.37 -21.54 -27.60
N HIS A 158 11.12 -22.10 -28.56
CA HIS A 158 10.92 -23.45 -29.08
C HIS A 158 9.45 -23.80 -29.46
N GLY A 159 8.72 -22.84 -30.03
CA GLY A 159 7.33 -23.04 -30.47
C GLY A 159 6.27 -23.04 -29.36
N ARG A 160 6.66 -22.85 -28.10
CA ARG A 160 5.74 -22.74 -26.95
C ARG A 160 5.64 -21.28 -26.49
N LEU A 161 4.44 -20.87 -26.06
CA LEU A 161 4.25 -19.58 -25.42
C LEU A 161 4.80 -19.67 -23.99
N MET A 162 5.78 -18.83 -23.68
CA MET A 162 6.45 -18.76 -22.39
C MET A 162 6.15 -17.41 -21.74
N MET A 163 5.98 -17.40 -20.42
CA MET A 163 5.90 -16.15 -19.67
C MET A 163 7.31 -15.63 -19.40
N THR A 164 7.49 -14.32 -19.54
CA THR A 164 8.74 -13.70 -19.10
C THR A 164 8.76 -13.56 -17.57
N PRO A 165 9.95 -13.53 -16.95
CA PRO A 165 10.10 -13.23 -15.53
C PRO A 165 9.39 -11.93 -15.13
N LEU A 166 9.35 -10.95 -16.03
CA LEU A 166 8.68 -9.67 -15.81
C LEU A 166 7.17 -9.81 -15.59
N PHE A 167 6.52 -10.69 -16.35
CA PHE A 167 5.08 -10.95 -16.20
C PHE A 167 4.79 -11.75 -14.92
N ALA A 168 5.67 -12.68 -14.55
CA ALA A 168 5.56 -13.39 -13.27
C ALA A 168 5.66 -12.43 -12.08
N VAL A 169 6.60 -11.49 -12.13
CA VAL A 169 6.75 -10.42 -11.13
C VAL A 169 5.49 -9.54 -11.07
N LEU A 170 4.94 -9.13 -12.22
CA LEU A 170 3.70 -8.36 -12.27
C LEU A 170 2.54 -9.10 -11.57
N ILE A 171 2.37 -10.40 -11.83
CA ILE A 171 1.32 -11.19 -11.17
C ILE A 171 1.52 -11.26 -9.65
N VAL A 172 2.77 -11.42 -9.20
CA VAL A 172 3.06 -11.43 -7.76
C VAL A 172 2.76 -10.06 -7.14
N ILE A 173 3.10 -8.96 -7.81
CA ILE A 173 2.76 -7.60 -7.37
C ILE A 173 1.25 -7.40 -7.26
N GLU A 174 0.48 -7.79 -8.28
CA GLU A 174 -0.98 -7.71 -8.28
C GLU A 174 -1.59 -8.57 -7.16
N SER A 175 -1.04 -9.77 -6.95
CA SER A 175 -1.46 -10.66 -5.86
C SER A 175 -1.15 -10.07 -4.48
N SER A 176 0.00 -9.40 -4.33
CA SER A 176 0.35 -8.69 -3.11
C SER A 176 -0.56 -7.48 -2.88
N ASP A 177 -0.96 -6.73 -3.92
CA ASP A 177 -1.93 -5.63 -3.79
C ASP A 177 -3.29 -6.13 -3.28
N ILE A 178 -3.75 -7.29 -3.73
CA ILE A 178 -4.95 -7.95 -3.19
C ILE A 178 -4.80 -8.22 -1.68
N MET A 179 -3.64 -8.73 -1.26
CA MET A 179 -3.37 -8.95 0.17
C MET A 179 -3.38 -7.62 0.95
N PHE A 180 -2.84 -6.55 0.38
CA PHE A 180 -2.89 -5.22 1.00
C PHE A 180 -4.30 -4.61 1.03
N ALA A 181 -5.15 -4.92 0.05
CA ALA A 181 -6.53 -4.49 0.04
C ALA A 181 -7.32 -5.08 1.23
N ILE A 182 -6.95 -6.28 1.70
CA ILE A 182 -7.57 -6.91 2.88
C ILE A 182 -7.35 -6.10 4.16
N ASP A 183 -6.21 -5.40 4.29
CA ASP A 183 -5.95 -4.53 5.43
C ASP A 183 -6.43 -3.09 5.18
N SER A 184 -6.12 -2.53 4.01
CA SER A 184 -6.36 -1.12 3.72
C SER A 184 -7.84 -0.77 3.49
N VAL A 185 -8.62 -1.63 2.84
CA VAL A 185 -10.04 -1.34 2.57
C VAL A 185 -10.87 -1.33 3.86
N PRO A 186 -10.78 -2.35 4.74
CA PRO A 186 -11.39 -2.27 6.07
C PRO A 186 -10.95 -1.06 6.88
N ALA A 187 -9.66 -0.71 6.83
CA ALA A 187 -9.14 0.47 7.50
C ALA A 187 -9.80 1.76 6.98
N ALA A 188 -10.00 1.89 5.66
CA ALA A 188 -10.69 3.02 5.06
C ALA A 188 -12.17 3.10 5.51
N PHE A 189 -12.85 1.95 5.63
CA PHE A 189 -14.23 1.89 6.16
C PHE A 189 -14.36 2.32 7.62
N SER A 190 -13.26 2.32 8.39
CA SER A 190 -13.24 2.89 9.75
C SER A 190 -13.29 4.41 9.77
N VAL A 191 -12.97 5.07 8.65
CA VAL A 191 -12.90 6.52 8.53
C VAL A 191 -14.16 7.05 7.85
N SER A 192 -14.57 6.42 6.75
CA SER A 192 -15.73 6.81 5.96
C SER A 192 -16.55 5.60 5.57
N SER A 193 -17.87 5.77 5.46
CA SER A 193 -18.76 4.76 4.86
C SER A 193 -19.08 5.09 3.39
N ASN A 194 -18.64 6.25 2.91
CA ASN A 194 -18.93 6.73 1.57
C ASN A 194 -17.90 6.17 0.58
N MET A 195 -18.33 5.23 -0.28
CA MET A 195 -17.45 4.58 -1.25
C MET A 195 -16.75 5.57 -2.19
N TYR A 196 -17.38 6.69 -2.53
CA TYR A 196 -16.79 7.69 -3.42
C TYR A 196 -15.64 8.42 -2.74
N VAL A 197 -15.79 8.76 -1.46
CA VAL A 197 -14.74 9.40 -0.65
C VAL A 197 -13.56 8.46 -0.48
N ILE A 198 -13.83 7.21 -0.10
CA ILE A 198 -12.81 6.16 0.06
C ILE A 198 -12.05 5.96 -1.25
N TYR A 199 -12.76 5.76 -2.36
CA TYR A 199 -12.14 5.48 -3.65
C TYR A 199 -11.36 6.68 -4.20
N ALA A 200 -11.88 7.90 -4.06
CA ALA A 200 -11.15 9.10 -4.47
C ALA A 200 -9.85 9.25 -3.67
N ALA A 201 -9.92 9.14 -2.34
CA ALA A 201 -8.73 9.21 -1.47
C ALA A 201 -7.69 8.14 -1.84
N ASN A 202 -8.17 6.94 -2.16
CA ASN A 202 -7.35 5.82 -2.56
C ASN A 202 -6.59 6.06 -3.88
N ILE A 203 -7.27 6.55 -4.91
CA ILE A 203 -6.64 6.90 -6.19
C ILE A 203 -5.54 7.94 -5.95
N PHE A 204 -5.83 9.02 -5.21
CA PHE A 204 -4.83 10.05 -4.94
C PHE A 204 -3.62 9.53 -4.16
N ALA A 205 -3.81 8.56 -3.27
CA ALA A 205 -2.71 7.91 -2.56
C ALA A 205 -1.85 7.06 -3.50
N ILE A 206 -2.48 6.25 -4.37
CA ILE A 206 -1.79 5.34 -5.30
C ILE A 206 -1.07 6.09 -6.42
N LEU A 207 -1.62 7.21 -6.90
CA LEU A 207 -0.94 8.01 -7.93
C LEU A 207 0.43 8.55 -7.44
N GLY A 208 0.58 8.76 -6.13
CA GLY A 208 1.86 9.12 -5.50
C GLY A 208 2.81 7.93 -5.25
N LEU A 209 2.33 6.70 -5.38
CA LEU A 209 3.06 5.46 -5.07
C LEU A 209 4.30 5.29 -5.94
N ARG A 210 4.21 5.64 -7.24
CA ARG A 210 5.36 5.52 -8.15
C ARG A 210 6.54 6.35 -7.67
N GLN A 211 6.30 7.57 -7.21
CA GLN A 211 7.37 8.47 -6.77
C GLN A 211 7.81 8.14 -5.34
N LEU A 212 6.89 7.65 -4.51
CA LEU A 212 7.20 7.09 -3.21
C LEU A 212 8.14 5.88 -3.34
N PHE A 213 7.90 4.98 -4.30
CA PHE A 213 8.77 3.84 -4.58
C PHE A 213 10.22 4.28 -4.78
N PHE A 214 10.49 5.27 -5.63
CA PHE A 214 11.85 5.76 -5.85
C PHE A 214 12.47 6.42 -4.62
N VAL A 215 11.66 7.15 -3.83
CA VAL A 215 12.15 7.72 -2.57
C VAL A 215 12.59 6.60 -1.64
N ILE A 216 11.76 5.57 -1.45
CA ILE A 216 12.05 4.47 -0.53
C ILE A 216 13.17 3.58 -1.05
N GLU A 217 13.23 3.26 -2.35
CA GLU A 217 14.32 2.46 -2.94
C GLU A 217 15.70 3.06 -2.62
N HIS A 218 15.85 4.37 -2.80
CA HIS A 218 17.10 5.09 -2.57
C HIS A 218 17.36 5.40 -1.08
N MET A 219 16.34 5.31 -0.25
CA MET A 219 16.38 5.69 1.17
C MET A 219 15.94 4.56 2.11
N GLN A 220 15.90 3.32 1.66
CA GLN A 220 15.39 2.19 2.45
C GLN A 220 16.13 2.05 3.79
N ASN A 221 17.44 2.30 3.78
CA ASN A 221 18.29 2.30 4.98
C ASN A 221 18.02 3.49 5.94
N ARG A 222 17.26 4.50 5.51
CA ARG A 222 16.91 5.72 6.26
C ARG A 222 15.50 5.67 6.86
N PHE A 223 14.70 4.65 6.54
CA PHE A 223 13.30 4.52 6.97
C PHE A 223 13.04 3.26 7.83
N CYS A 224 14.01 2.88 8.66
CA CYS A 224 13.97 1.65 9.46
C CYS A 224 12.77 1.55 10.41
N PHE A 225 12.24 2.68 10.91
CA PHE A 225 11.09 2.68 11.83
C PHE A 225 9.74 2.92 11.14
N MET A 226 9.70 2.96 9.82
CA MET A 226 8.46 3.26 9.09
C MET A 226 7.42 2.16 9.30
N LYS A 227 7.83 0.90 9.10
CA LYS A 227 6.92 -0.23 9.27
C LYS A 227 6.34 -0.32 10.70
N TYR A 228 7.08 0.10 11.75
CA TYR A 228 6.52 0.23 13.12
C TYR A 228 5.40 1.29 13.21
N GLY A 229 5.55 2.41 12.49
CA GLY A 229 4.53 3.46 12.41
C GLY A 229 3.27 2.96 11.71
N VAL A 230 3.44 2.29 10.58
CA VAL A 230 2.34 1.67 9.83
C VAL A 230 1.63 0.62 10.70
N ALA A 231 2.38 -0.19 11.46
CA ALA A 231 1.82 -1.21 12.35
C ALA A 231 0.99 -0.59 13.48
N ALA A 232 1.46 0.53 14.04
CA ALA A 232 0.70 1.29 15.04
C ALA A 232 -0.59 1.86 14.46
N ILE A 233 -0.54 2.45 13.26
CA ILE A 233 -1.70 3.00 12.55
C ILE A 233 -2.73 1.90 12.29
N LEU A 234 -2.28 0.74 11.79
CA LEU A 234 -3.15 -0.39 11.50
C LEU A 234 -3.80 -0.96 12.77
N THR A 235 -3.01 -1.13 13.83
CA THR A 235 -3.52 -1.61 15.14
C THR A 235 -4.53 -0.63 15.73
N PHE A 236 -4.22 0.67 15.72
CA PHE A 236 -5.13 1.72 16.20
C PHE A 236 -6.45 1.72 15.41
N THR A 237 -6.37 1.61 14.10
CA THR A 237 -7.54 1.57 13.22
C THR A 237 -8.40 0.34 13.50
N GLY A 238 -7.77 -0.81 13.73
CA GLY A 238 -8.46 -2.02 14.15
C GLY A 238 -9.14 -1.89 15.51
N ILE A 239 -8.46 -1.29 16.50
CA ILE A 239 -9.04 -0.99 17.82
C ILE A 239 -10.24 -0.05 17.66
N LYS A 240 -10.13 1.00 16.85
CA LYS A 240 -11.23 1.91 16.55
C LYS A 240 -12.48 1.17 16.04
N LEU A 241 -12.30 0.24 15.11
CA LEU A 241 -13.41 -0.59 14.60
C LEU A 241 -13.96 -1.56 15.65
N ALA A 242 -13.10 -2.19 16.45
CA ALA A 242 -13.54 -3.11 17.51
C ALA A 242 -14.31 -2.39 18.62
N LEU A 243 -13.96 -1.14 18.93
CA LEU A 243 -14.64 -0.31 19.93
C LEU A 243 -16.08 0.05 19.56
N LEU A 244 -16.46 -0.08 18.27
CA LEU A 244 -17.84 0.09 17.84
C LEU A 244 -18.80 -0.93 18.51
N ILE A 245 -18.31 -2.12 18.92
CA ILE A 245 -19.09 -3.11 19.68
C ILE A 245 -19.61 -2.51 21.00
N PHE A 246 -18.82 -1.63 21.61
CA PHE A 246 -19.13 -0.96 22.87
C PHE A 246 -19.81 0.41 22.68
N ASN A 247 -20.23 0.75 21.45
CA ASN A 247 -20.76 2.07 21.07
C ASN A 247 -19.78 3.24 21.35
N VAL A 248 -18.48 2.97 21.35
CA VAL A 248 -17.44 3.99 21.52
C VAL A 248 -16.99 4.48 20.15
N HIS A 249 -17.30 5.74 19.83
CA HIS A 249 -16.91 6.37 18.57
C HIS A 249 -15.67 7.26 18.76
N ILE A 250 -14.59 6.94 18.04
CA ILE A 250 -13.42 7.82 17.94
C ILE A 250 -13.64 8.78 16.77
N SER A 251 -13.53 10.08 17.04
CA SER A 251 -13.72 11.10 16.02
C SER A 251 -12.64 11.07 14.94
N ILE A 252 -13.02 11.45 13.72
CA ILE A 252 -12.11 11.48 12.56
C ILE A 252 -10.89 12.39 12.80
N PRO A 253 -11.03 13.60 13.38
CA PRO A 253 -9.87 14.46 13.67
C PRO A 253 -8.85 13.80 14.61
N VAL A 254 -9.31 13.03 15.60
CA VAL A 254 -8.42 12.28 16.50
C VAL A 254 -7.67 11.19 15.73
N SER A 255 -8.34 10.50 14.81
CA SER A 255 -7.70 9.50 13.93
C SER A 255 -6.65 10.13 13.03
N ILE A 256 -6.95 11.28 12.41
CA ILE A 256 -6.00 12.05 11.59
C ILE A 256 -4.79 12.47 12.42
N GLY A 257 -5.03 13.03 13.60
CA GLY A 257 -3.96 13.45 14.51
C GLY A 257 -3.05 12.30 14.91
N PHE A 258 -3.63 11.13 15.20
CA PHE A 258 -2.87 9.92 15.52
C PHE A 258 -2.02 9.44 14.32
N ILE A 259 -2.60 9.37 13.12
CA ILE A 259 -1.89 8.96 11.90
C ILE A 259 -0.70 9.89 11.64
N LEU A 260 -0.92 11.20 11.67
CA LEU A 260 0.14 12.20 11.47
C LEU A 260 1.23 12.10 12.54
N ALA A 261 0.85 11.90 13.81
CA ALA A 261 1.80 11.74 14.90
C ALA A 261 2.67 10.49 14.70
N MET A 262 2.07 9.35 14.35
CA MET A 262 2.82 8.12 14.12
C MET A 262 3.75 8.22 12.92
N LEU A 263 3.28 8.78 11.79
CA LEU A 263 4.14 9.05 10.63
C LEU A 263 5.31 9.96 11.00
N PHE A 264 5.04 11.05 11.71
CA PHE A 264 6.06 12.00 12.12
C PHE A 264 7.10 11.35 13.03
N ILE A 265 6.67 10.64 14.07
CA ILE A 265 7.55 9.93 15.01
C ILE A 265 8.40 8.90 14.27
N SER A 266 7.81 8.11 13.37
CA SER A 266 8.54 7.10 12.60
C SER A 266 9.58 7.72 11.65
N ILE A 267 9.24 8.81 10.96
CA ILE A 267 10.18 9.52 10.07
C ILE A 267 11.32 10.13 10.89
N VAL A 268 11.01 10.90 11.93
CA VAL A 268 12.01 11.59 12.75
C VAL A 268 12.93 10.60 13.45
N SER A 269 12.38 9.54 14.04
CA SER A 269 13.18 8.49 14.70
C SER A 269 14.10 7.78 13.71
N SER A 270 13.62 7.51 12.50
CA SER A 270 14.45 6.89 11.46
C SER A 270 15.59 7.81 11.03
N LEU A 271 15.31 9.10 10.81
CA LEU A 271 16.34 10.09 10.44
C LEU A 271 17.41 10.28 11.53
N ILE A 272 17.00 10.33 12.81
CA ILE A 272 17.93 10.45 13.94
C ILE A 272 18.83 9.22 14.04
N TYR A 273 18.24 8.02 13.93
CA TYR A 273 18.99 6.78 14.04
C TYR A 273 20.00 6.61 12.90
N THR A 274 19.60 6.87 11.65
CA THR A 274 20.52 6.78 10.50
C THR A 274 21.52 7.95 10.45
N ARG A 275 21.39 9.00 11.26
CA ARG A 275 22.44 10.03 11.41
C ARG A 275 23.52 9.60 12.41
N LYS A 276 23.20 8.72 13.36
CA LYS A 276 24.15 8.17 14.34
C LYS A 276 24.98 7.00 13.81
N ARG A 277 24.60 6.43 12.67
CA ARG A 277 25.28 5.33 11.98
C ARG A 277 25.96 5.84 10.73
#